data_AF-A0A1Y0FSE2-F1
#
_entry.id   AF-A0A1Y0FSE2-F1
#
_cell.length_a   1.000
_cell.length_b   1.000
_cell.length_c   1.000
_cell.angle_alpha   90.00
_cell.angle_beta   90.00
_cell.angle_gamma   90.00
#
_symmetry.space_group_name_H-M   'P 1'
#
loop_
_entity.id
_entity.type
_entity.pdbx_description
1 polymer ?
#
loop_
_entity_poly.entity_id
_entity_poly.type
_entity_poly.pdbx_seq_one_letter_code
_entity_poly.pdbx_strand_id
1 'polypeptide(L)'
;MKSLHIPLLFAASFLAACQVQPDIQQIKDQNRQLSSDLQQANANIAQMKEQELHLREELAELNRVNDVLGVEKMSRIEESSVLRSQVRRFVQSQIDAYKDFMVQGGLLDYVGGELVERSTLDEQPLLLVDLANPIPASGTLTGVGGYFARPGTFSVKVLRPVDDELVVIWDSNPLQVFQTGINQLNFTVSVVVEAGDVIAYHFAEGVMASFDEGTGDTRFQTEAVKLGELLKPASLSGEKRKRAYSLGVYGLLN
;
A
#
# COMPACT_ATOMS: atom_id res chain seq x y z
N MET A 1 -37.44 -93.34 -65.45
CA MET A 1 -36.10 -93.24 -66.09
C MET A 1 -35.03 -93.28 -65.00
N LYS A 2 -34.10 -94.25 -65.11
CA LYS A 2 -32.77 -94.38 -64.48
C LYS A 2 -32.72 -94.39 -62.93
N SER A 3 -32.70 -95.51 -62.21
CA SER A 3 -31.70 -96.60 -62.06
C SER A 3 -30.35 -96.18 -61.43
N LEU A 4 -30.08 -96.63 -60.19
CA LEU A 4 -28.79 -97.19 -59.71
C LEU A 4 -28.95 -97.71 -58.26
N HIS A 5 -29.07 -99.03 -58.06
CA HIS A 5 -28.09 -99.95 -57.43
C HIS A 5 -28.11 -99.96 -55.88
N ILE A 6 -28.73 -100.94 -55.20
CA ILE A 6 -28.43 -102.39 -55.00
C ILE A 6 -27.78 -102.63 -53.61
N PRO A 7 -28.11 -103.75 -52.92
CA PRO A 7 -28.48 -103.75 -51.51
C PRO A 7 -27.68 -104.72 -50.59
N LEU A 8 -28.15 -104.84 -49.33
CA LEU A 8 -28.25 -106.06 -48.50
C LEU A 8 -27.12 -106.41 -47.48
N LEU A 9 -27.59 -107.01 -46.36
CA LEU A 9 -26.97 -107.81 -45.29
C LEU A 9 -26.32 -107.08 -44.10
N PHE A 10 -26.84 -107.15 -42.85
CA PHE A 10 -26.93 -108.23 -41.82
C PHE A 10 -25.68 -108.39 -40.93
N ALA A 11 -25.94 -108.69 -39.63
CA ALA A 11 -25.04 -109.05 -38.50
C ALA A 11 -24.56 -107.87 -37.62
N ALA A 12 -25.05 -107.68 -36.39
CA ALA A 12 -24.98 -108.48 -35.15
C ALA A 12 -23.62 -108.39 -34.39
N SER A 13 -23.67 -107.71 -33.24
CA SER A 13 -22.95 -107.97 -31.97
C SER A 13 -21.41 -107.87 -31.94
N PHE A 14 -20.86 -106.94 -31.13
CA PHE A 14 -20.16 -107.24 -29.86
C PHE A 14 -19.57 -105.97 -29.20
N LEU A 15 -19.56 -106.02 -27.87
CA LEU A 15 -19.06 -105.09 -26.86
C LEU A 15 -17.63 -104.58 -27.06
N ALA A 16 -17.38 -103.31 -26.72
CA ALA A 16 -16.20 -102.86 -25.97
C ALA A 16 -16.48 -101.50 -25.30
N ALA A 17 -16.42 -101.47 -23.97
CA ALA A 17 -16.33 -100.26 -23.16
C ALA A 17 -14.86 -99.84 -23.02
N CYS A 18 -14.58 -98.53 -22.99
CA CYS A 18 -13.55 -97.92 -22.12
C CYS A 18 -13.53 -96.38 -22.24
N GLN A 19 -14.05 -95.74 -21.19
CA GLN A 19 -13.38 -94.71 -20.39
C GLN A 19 -12.66 -93.55 -21.08
N VAL A 20 -13.25 -92.35 -20.98
CA VAL A 20 -12.51 -91.13 -20.61
C VAL A 20 -13.25 -90.51 -19.42
N GLN A 21 -12.75 -90.82 -18.22
CA GLN A 21 -13.12 -90.14 -16.98
C GLN A 21 -12.66 -88.67 -17.07
N PRO A 22 -13.42 -87.70 -16.53
CA PRO A 22 -12.86 -86.38 -16.27
C PRO A 22 -11.72 -86.54 -15.27
N ASP A 23 -10.63 -85.83 -15.49
CA ASP A 23 -9.42 -85.85 -14.67
C ASP A 23 -9.70 -85.31 -13.25
N ILE A 24 -10.17 -86.19 -12.36
CA ILE A 24 -10.47 -85.90 -10.95
C ILE A 24 -9.21 -85.39 -10.21
N GLN A 25 -8.02 -85.76 -10.69
CA GLN A 25 -6.75 -85.31 -10.13
C GLN A 25 -6.53 -83.82 -10.42
N GLN A 26 -6.77 -83.41 -11.67
CA GLN A 26 -6.66 -82.02 -12.10
C GLN A 26 -7.61 -81.08 -11.34
N ILE A 27 -8.85 -81.52 -11.07
CA ILE A 27 -9.82 -80.75 -10.27
C ILE A 27 -9.40 -80.65 -8.80
N LYS A 28 -8.78 -81.70 -8.24
CA LYS A 28 -8.23 -81.66 -6.87
C LYS A 28 -7.04 -80.71 -6.76
N ASP A 29 -6.15 -80.71 -7.74
CA ASP A 29 -4.99 -79.82 -7.77
C ASP A 29 -5.42 -78.37 -7.97
N GLN A 30 -6.41 -78.12 -8.84
CA GLN A 30 -7.03 -76.80 -8.99
C GLN A 30 -7.69 -76.30 -7.70
N ASN A 31 -8.41 -77.16 -6.96
CA ASN A 31 -9.00 -76.77 -5.67
C ASN A 31 -7.93 -76.47 -4.61
N ARG A 32 -6.82 -77.19 -4.60
CA ARG A 32 -5.69 -76.90 -3.71
C ARG A 32 -5.03 -75.57 -4.06
N GLN A 33 -4.82 -75.31 -5.35
CA GLN A 33 -4.27 -74.05 -5.83
C GLN A 33 -5.19 -72.88 -5.48
N LEU A 34 -6.49 -72.98 -5.79
CA LEU A 34 -7.51 -71.98 -5.45
C LEU A 34 -7.59 -71.72 -3.94
N SER A 35 -7.48 -72.76 -3.12
CA SER A 35 -7.46 -72.62 -1.66
C SER A 35 -6.22 -71.87 -1.17
N SER A 36 -5.06 -72.16 -1.76
CA SER A 36 -3.80 -71.45 -1.49
C SER A 36 -3.87 -69.99 -1.92
N ASP A 37 -4.39 -69.73 -3.13
CA ASP A 37 -4.53 -68.38 -3.67
C ASP A 37 -5.54 -67.56 -2.84
N LEU A 38 -6.62 -68.18 -2.35
CA LEU A 38 -7.56 -67.55 -1.41
C LEU A 38 -6.90 -67.21 -0.07
N GLN A 39 -6.09 -68.11 0.48
CA GLN A 39 -5.35 -67.84 1.72
C GLN A 39 -4.36 -66.68 1.53
N GLN A 40 -3.63 -66.66 0.42
CA GLN A 40 -2.69 -65.59 0.11
C GLN A 40 -3.39 -64.26 -0.15
N ALA A 41 -4.50 -64.26 -0.88
CA ALA A 41 -5.32 -63.07 -1.09
C ALA A 41 -5.91 -62.55 0.23
N ASN A 42 -6.39 -63.43 1.11
CA ASN A 42 -6.91 -63.04 2.42
C ASN A 42 -5.82 -62.44 3.33
N ALA A 43 -4.59 -63.00 3.29
CA ALA A 43 -3.44 -62.44 4.01
C ALA A 43 -3.08 -61.04 3.47
N ASN A 44 -3.06 -60.87 2.14
CA ASN A 44 -2.81 -59.56 1.51
C ASN A 44 -3.92 -58.55 1.85
N ILE A 45 -5.19 -58.96 1.87
CA ILE A 45 -6.32 -58.10 2.25
C ILE A 45 -6.19 -57.66 3.71
N ALA A 46 -5.79 -58.57 4.61
CA ALA A 46 -5.57 -58.23 6.01
C ALA A 46 -4.44 -57.19 6.16
N GLN A 47 -3.32 -57.40 5.46
CA GLN A 47 -2.19 -56.46 5.46
C GLN A 47 -2.56 -55.10 4.86
N MET A 48 -3.28 -55.06 3.74
CA MET A 48 -3.73 -53.80 3.13
C MET A 48 -4.70 -53.04 4.03
N LYS A 49 -5.58 -53.74 4.75
CA LYS A 49 -6.49 -53.12 5.73
C LYS A 49 -5.75 -52.51 6.91
N GLU A 50 -4.70 -53.18 7.39
CA GLU A 50 -3.83 -52.65 8.45
C GLU A 50 -3.09 -51.40 7.96
N GLN A 51 -2.54 -51.41 6.75
CA GLN A 51 -1.91 -50.24 6.14
C GLN A 51 -2.90 -49.10 5.91
N GLU A 52 -4.13 -49.38 5.47
CA GLU A 52 -5.16 -48.36 5.29
C GLU A 52 -5.51 -47.69 6.63
N LEU A 53 -5.63 -48.48 7.70
CA LEU A 53 -5.89 -47.95 9.04
C LEU A 53 -4.75 -47.03 9.49
N HIS A 54 -3.50 -47.48 9.35
CA HIS A 54 -2.31 -46.71 9.72
C HIS A 54 -2.23 -45.39 8.93
N LEU A 55 -2.45 -45.43 7.62
CA LEU A 55 -2.46 -44.23 6.78
C LEU A 55 -3.59 -43.26 7.16
N ARG A 56 -4.76 -43.77 7.56
CA ARG A 56 -5.87 -42.92 8.04
C ARG A 56 -5.51 -42.23 9.36
N GLU A 57 -4.82 -42.92 10.26
CA GLU A 57 -4.32 -42.35 11.51
C GLU A 57 -3.26 -41.27 11.25
N GLU A 58 -2.30 -41.52 10.35
CA GLU A 58 -1.31 -40.52 9.94
C GLU A 58 -1.94 -39.29 9.29
N LEU A 59 -2.95 -39.47 8.42
CA LEU A 59 -3.69 -38.36 7.82
C LEU A 59 -4.44 -37.53 8.86
N ALA A 60 -5.06 -38.18 9.85
CA ALA A 60 -5.73 -37.48 10.94
C ALA A 60 -4.74 -36.65 11.76
N GLU A 61 -3.57 -37.22 12.07
CA GLU A 61 -2.53 -36.51 12.82
C GLU A 61 -1.92 -35.35 12.02
N LEU A 62 -1.66 -35.55 10.73
CA LEU A 62 -1.12 -34.51 9.86
C LEU A 62 -2.09 -33.34 9.70
N ASN A 63 -3.39 -33.62 9.57
CA ASN A 63 -4.43 -32.58 9.55
C ASN A 63 -4.47 -31.81 10.88
N ARG A 64 -4.42 -32.52 12.01
CA ARG A 64 -4.36 -31.89 13.34
C ARG A 64 -3.16 -30.95 13.49
N VAL A 65 -1.97 -31.39 13.08
CA VAL A 65 -0.75 -30.57 13.13
C VAL A 65 -0.87 -29.36 12.20
N ASN A 66 -1.41 -29.54 11.00
CA ASN A 66 -1.60 -28.44 10.06
C ASN A 66 -2.56 -27.38 10.59
N ASP A 67 -3.64 -27.79 11.26
CA ASP A 67 -4.60 -26.86 11.89
C ASP A 67 -3.93 -26.05 13.01
N VAL A 68 -3.16 -26.71 13.88
CA VAL A 68 -2.41 -26.03 14.96
C VAL A 68 -1.40 -25.05 14.39
N LEU A 69 -0.61 -25.46 13.39
CA LEU A 69 0.35 -24.58 12.71
C LEU A 69 -0.34 -23.39 12.02
N GLY A 70 -1.54 -23.61 11.46
CA GLY A 70 -2.36 -22.55 10.88
C GLY A 70 -2.75 -21.49 11.92
N VAL A 71 -3.23 -21.93 13.09
CA VAL A 71 -3.60 -21.04 14.20
C VAL A 71 -2.38 -20.29 14.76
N GLU A 72 -1.26 -21.00 15.00
CA GLU A 72 -0.02 -20.37 15.49
C GLU A 72 0.54 -19.35 14.49
N LYS A 73 0.52 -19.68 13.20
CA LYS A 73 0.96 -18.77 12.14
C LYS A 73 0.10 -17.52 12.09
N MET A 74 -1.23 -17.66 12.17
CA MET A 74 -2.14 -16.52 12.16
C MET A 74 -1.93 -15.62 13.38
N SER A 75 -1.82 -16.23 14.56
CA SER A 75 -1.51 -15.53 15.82
C SER A 75 -0.21 -14.73 15.73
N ARG A 76 0.87 -15.33 15.21
CA ARG A 76 2.16 -14.64 15.00
C ARG A 76 2.08 -13.51 13.98
N ILE A 77 1.27 -13.67 12.92
CA ILE A 77 1.07 -12.61 11.92
C ILE A 77 0.34 -11.41 12.55
N GLU A 78 -0.71 -11.66 13.32
CA GLU A 78 -1.47 -10.62 14.02
C GLU A 78 -0.59 -9.89 15.03
N GLU A 79 0.12 -10.62 15.89
CA GLU A 79 1.06 -10.04 16.87
C GLU A 79 2.13 -9.19 16.19
N SER A 80 2.73 -9.68 15.10
CA SER A 80 3.74 -8.93 14.34
C SER A 80 3.15 -7.66 13.71
N SER A 81 1.91 -7.70 13.23
CA SER A 81 1.22 -6.53 12.67
C SER A 81 0.98 -5.46 13.74
N VAL A 82 0.48 -5.88 14.91
CA VAL A 82 0.26 -4.99 16.07
C VAL A 82 1.57 -4.36 16.53
N LEU A 83 2.63 -5.17 16.69
CA LEU A 83 3.94 -4.67 17.10
C LEU A 83 4.50 -3.66 16.10
N ARG A 84 4.42 -3.93 14.78
CA ARG A 84 4.84 -2.98 13.74
C ARG A 84 4.09 -1.66 13.81
N SER A 85 2.77 -1.71 14.05
CA SER A 85 1.94 -0.51 14.22
C SER A 85 2.34 0.29 15.46
N GLN A 86 2.64 -0.38 16.58
CA GLN A 86 3.14 0.27 17.79
C GLN A 86 4.50 0.93 17.57
N VAL A 87 5.45 0.21 16.97
CA VAL A 87 6.79 0.75 16.64
C VAL A 87 6.68 1.96 15.72
N ARG A 88 5.83 1.90 14.67
CA ARG A 88 5.62 3.04 13.76
C ARG A 88 5.09 4.27 14.52
N ARG A 89 4.07 4.10 15.36
CA ARG A 89 3.51 5.20 16.16
C ARG A 89 4.54 5.79 17.11
N PHE A 90 5.33 4.94 17.77
CA PHE A 90 6.40 5.39 18.65
C PHE A 90 7.45 6.20 17.88
N VAL A 91 7.97 5.68 16.77
CA VAL A 91 8.95 6.40 15.93
C VAL A 91 8.38 7.74 15.44
N GLN A 92 7.13 7.76 14.98
CA GLN A 92 6.46 8.99 14.56
C GLN A 92 6.41 10.02 15.70
N SER A 93 6.03 9.59 16.91
CA SER A 93 5.98 10.50 18.07
C SER A 93 7.35 11.07 18.46
N GLN A 94 8.43 10.29 18.31
CA GLN A 94 9.79 10.79 18.55
C GLN A 94 10.21 11.80 17.48
N ILE A 95 9.88 11.54 16.20
CA ILE A 95 10.13 12.48 15.10
C ILE A 95 9.38 13.79 15.34
N ASP A 96 8.11 13.73 15.72
CA ASP A 96 7.30 14.91 15.98
C ASP A 96 7.85 15.71 17.16
N ALA A 97 8.27 15.03 18.24
CA ALA A 97 8.92 15.70 19.38
C ALA A 97 10.24 16.40 18.99
N TYR A 98 11.06 15.80 18.13
CA TYR A 98 12.28 16.44 17.63
C TYR A 98 11.96 17.63 16.71
N LYS A 99 10.92 17.54 15.88
CA LYS A 99 10.45 18.68 15.07
C LYS A 99 10.04 19.85 15.95
N ASP A 100 9.23 19.60 16.97
CA ASP A 100 8.80 20.63 17.91
C ASP A 100 9.99 21.28 18.64
N PHE A 101 10.97 20.48 19.05
CA PHE A 101 12.21 20.98 19.65
C PHE A 101 13.01 21.88 18.69
N MET A 102 13.16 21.50 17.42
CA MET A 102 13.89 22.32 16.43
C MET A 102 13.20 23.66 16.17
N VAL A 103 11.86 23.66 16.11
CA VAL A 103 11.05 24.88 15.95
C VAL A 103 11.23 25.79 17.15
N GLN A 104 11.05 25.27 18.37
CA GLN A 104 11.18 26.05 19.60
C GLN A 104 12.61 26.55 19.87
N GLY A 105 13.62 25.75 19.47
CA GLY A 105 15.02 26.09 19.63
C GLY A 105 15.54 27.13 18.63
N GLY A 106 14.73 27.54 17.64
CA GLY A 106 15.18 28.47 16.59
C GLY A 106 16.29 27.87 15.72
N LEU A 107 16.37 26.55 15.62
CA LEU A 107 17.39 25.82 14.86
C LEU A 107 17.02 25.64 13.38
N LEU A 108 15.82 26.08 13.00
CA LEU A 108 15.34 26.01 11.62
C LEU A 108 15.69 27.29 10.88
N ASP A 109 16.10 27.13 9.63
CA ASP A 109 16.27 28.24 8.71
C ASP A 109 14.91 28.84 8.39
N TYR A 110 14.82 30.17 8.48
CA TYR A 110 13.63 30.92 8.12
C TYR A 110 13.81 31.59 6.76
N VAL A 111 12.83 31.40 5.87
CA VAL A 111 12.79 32.04 4.55
C VAL A 111 11.46 32.76 4.39
N GLY A 112 11.49 34.09 4.26
CA GLY A 112 10.30 34.91 4.08
C GLY A 112 10.46 36.32 4.65
N GLY A 113 9.34 37.05 4.71
CA GLY A 113 9.31 38.41 5.26
C GLY A 113 9.44 38.44 6.78
N GLU A 114 9.87 39.59 7.32
CA GLU A 114 9.98 39.76 8.77
C GLU A 114 8.63 39.61 9.49
N LEU A 115 8.63 38.93 10.65
CA LEU A 115 7.43 38.60 11.42
C LEU A 115 7.00 39.73 12.36
N VAL A 116 6.70 40.89 11.77
CA VAL A 116 6.28 42.10 12.47
C VAL A 116 4.85 42.47 12.13
N GLU A 117 4.24 43.29 12.99
CA GLU A 117 2.96 43.90 12.67
C GLU A 117 3.13 44.93 11.55
N ARG A 118 2.25 44.84 10.54
CA ARG A 118 2.22 45.77 9.39
C ARG A 118 0.87 46.45 9.25
N SER A 119 0.85 47.50 8.44
CA SER A 119 -0.22 48.49 8.41
C SER A 119 -1.46 48.10 7.59
N THR A 120 -1.32 47.26 6.57
CA THR A 120 -2.38 47.00 5.59
C THR A 120 -2.82 45.53 5.58
N LEU A 121 -4.12 45.28 5.44
CA LEU A 121 -4.71 43.95 5.31
C LEU A 121 -5.54 43.87 4.01
N ASP A 122 -5.47 42.74 3.30
CA ASP A 122 -6.39 42.47 2.19
C ASP A 122 -7.57 41.63 2.69
N GLU A 123 -8.79 42.12 2.49
CA GLU A 123 -10.00 41.39 2.89
C GLU A 123 -10.46 40.36 1.85
N GLN A 124 -9.95 40.45 0.62
CA GLN A 124 -10.35 39.58 -0.47
C GLN A 124 -9.60 38.24 -0.44
N PRO A 125 -10.22 37.14 -0.90
CA PRO A 125 -9.53 35.87 -1.12
C PRO A 125 -8.40 36.06 -2.13
N LEU A 126 -7.19 35.68 -1.74
CA LEU A 126 -5.99 35.88 -2.55
C LEU A 126 -5.06 34.67 -2.45
N LEU A 127 -4.48 34.31 -3.59
CA LEU A 127 -3.22 33.59 -3.65
C LEU A 127 -2.09 34.62 -3.69
N LEU A 128 -1.24 34.60 -2.67
CA LEU A 128 -0.03 35.40 -2.58
C LEU A 128 1.16 34.55 -3.03
N VAL A 129 2.04 35.09 -3.85
CA VAL A 129 3.25 34.42 -4.33
C VAL A 129 4.44 35.27 -3.94
N ASP A 130 5.31 34.75 -3.07
CA ASP A 130 6.47 35.48 -2.55
C ASP A 130 7.69 35.30 -3.46
N LEU A 131 7.86 36.21 -4.42
CA LEU A 131 9.00 36.19 -5.33
C LEU A 131 10.24 36.88 -4.75
N ALA A 132 10.11 37.57 -3.61
CA ALA A 132 11.24 38.25 -2.98
C ALA A 132 12.16 37.29 -2.21
N ASN A 133 11.59 36.20 -1.69
CA ASN A 133 12.31 35.25 -0.85
C ASN A 133 12.26 33.84 -1.45
N PRO A 134 12.91 33.59 -2.61
CA PRO A 134 13.07 32.23 -3.12
C PRO A 134 13.89 31.40 -2.11
N ILE A 135 13.62 30.10 -2.07
CA ILE A 135 14.34 29.16 -1.22
C ILE A 135 15.83 29.20 -1.58
N PRO A 136 16.74 29.50 -0.63
CA PRO A 136 18.15 29.74 -0.93
C PRO A 136 18.93 28.45 -1.22
N ALA A 137 18.51 27.33 -0.65
CA ALA A 137 19.20 26.05 -0.74
C ALA A 137 18.21 24.87 -0.66
N SER A 138 18.61 23.70 -1.15
CA SER A 138 17.76 22.51 -1.11
C SER A 138 17.54 22.03 0.33
N GLY A 139 16.38 21.45 0.63
CA GLY A 139 16.11 21.06 2.01
C GLY A 139 14.73 20.50 2.25
N THR A 140 14.30 20.54 3.50
CA THR A 140 12.96 20.11 3.91
C THR A 140 12.27 21.19 4.71
N LEU A 141 11.12 21.67 4.23
CA LEU A 141 10.27 22.59 4.96
C LEU A 141 9.38 21.82 5.94
N THR A 142 9.29 22.33 7.15
CA THR A 142 8.57 21.70 8.27
C THR A 142 7.40 22.53 8.74
N GLY A 143 7.33 23.80 8.41
CA GLY A 143 6.22 24.66 8.83
C GLY A 143 6.24 26.05 8.22
N VAL A 144 5.32 26.87 8.70
CA VAL A 144 5.11 28.26 8.29
C VAL A 144 5.02 29.15 9.52
N GLY A 145 5.57 30.35 9.40
CA GLY A 145 5.51 31.42 10.39
C GLY A 145 4.81 32.63 9.82
N GLY A 146 4.08 33.34 10.67
CA GLY A 146 3.45 34.60 10.28
C GLY A 146 3.09 35.46 11.46
N TYR A 147 3.03 36.78 11.23
CA TYR A 147 2.28 37.68 12.10
C TYR A 147 0.85 37.81 11.54
N PHE A 148 -0.13 37.29 12.26
CA PHE A 148 -1.51 37.25 11.82
C PHE A 148 -2.35 38.30 12.55
N ALA A 149 -3.03 39.15 11.79
CA ALA A 149 -3.90 40.20 12.33
C ALA A 149 -5.28 39.66 12.77
N ARG A 150 -5.68 38.46 12.30
CA ARG A 150 -6.94 37.79 12.67
C ARG A 150 -6.82 36.26 12.57
N PRO A 151 -7.63 35.50 13.34
CA PRO A 151 -7.76 34.05 13.16
C PRO A 151 -8.38 33.67 11.81
N GLY A 152 -8.15 32.43 11.38
CA GLY A 152 -8.74 31.87 10.16
C GLY A 152 -7.90 30.74 9.57
N THR A 153 -8.14 30.41 8.29
CA THR A 153 -7.47 29.30 7.60
C THR A 153 -6.75 29.73 6.33
N PHE A 154 -5.66 29.05 6.02
CA PHE A 154 -4.93 29.23 4.77
C PHE A 154 -4.17 27.95 4.40
N SER A 155 -3.70 27.83 3.16
CA SER A 155 -2.76 26.78 2.77
C SER A 155 -1.47 27.36 2.20
N VAL A 156 -0.40 26.57 2.28
CA VAL A 156 0.92 26.91 1.75
C VAL A 156 1.19 26.03 0.55
N LYS A 157 1.72 26.61 -0.51
CA LYS A 157 2.07 25.94 -1.77
C LYS A 157 3.55 26.16 -2.06
N VAL A 158 4.20 25.14 -2.59
CA VAL A 158 5.56 25.26 -3.14
C VAL A 158 5.46 25.30 -4.66
N LEU A 159 6.08 26.32 -5.23
CA LEU A 159 6.12 26.61 -6.66
C LEU A 159 7.53 26.39 -7.18
N ARG A 160 7.70 25.52 -8.17
CA ARG A 160 8.99 25.28 -8.81
C ARG A 160 9.14 26.11 -10.09
N PRO A 161 10.20 26.90 -10.24
CA PRO A 161 10.48 27.56 -11.51
C PRO A 161 10.83 26.53 -12.60
N VAL A 162 10.14 26.63 -13.72
CA VAL A 162 10.41 25.88 -14.95
C VAL A 162 10.34 26.88 -16.10
N ASP A 163 11.49 27.21 -16.68
CA ASP A 163 11.63 28.31 -17.64
C ASP A 163 11.08 29.64 -17.07
N ASP A 164 10.12 30.27 -17.75
CA ASP A 164 9.47 31.53 -17.33
C ASP A 164 8.17 31.31 -16.52
N GLU A 165 7.92 30.07 -16.08
CA GLU A 165 6.69 29.67 -15.39
C GLU A 165 6.98 29.05 -14.02
N LEU A 166 5.97 29.06 -13.14
CA LEU A 166 5.99 28.47 -11.81
C LEU A 166 5.00 27.31 -11.76
N VAL A 167 5.47 26.10 -11.50
CA VAL A 167 4.63 24.89 -11.36
C VAL A 167 4.32 24.66 -9.89
N VAL A 168 3.06 24.46 -9.51
CA VAL A 168 2.74 23.99 -8.14
C VAL A 168 3.18 22.54 -7.98
N ILE A 169 4.21 22.30 -7.17
CA ILE A 169 4.73 20.94 -6.90
C ILE A 169 4.22 20.36 -5.58
N TRP A 170 3.67 21.20 -4.71
CA TRP A 170 3.12 20.78 -3.42
C TRP A 170 2.07 21.77 -2.90
N ASP A 171 1.10 21.25 -2.15
CA ASP A 171 0.05 21.99 -1.47
C ASP A 171 -0.17 21.41 -0.07
N SER A 172 -0.18 22.26 0.94
CA SER A 172 -0.39 21.85 2.33
C SER A 172 -1.85 21.50 2.57
N ASN A 173 -2.10 20.69 3.60
CA ASN A 173 -3.42 20.69 4.24
C ASN A 173 -3.72 22.11 4.78
N PRO A 174 -5.00 22.53 4.86
CA PRO A 174 -5.37 23.80 5.46
C PRO A 174 -4.80 23.93 6.87
N LEU A 175 -4.15 25.05 7.13
CA LEU A 175 -3.55 25.42 8.40
C LEU A 175 -4.48 26.41 9.11
N GLN A 176 -4.70 26.18 10.40
CA GLN A 176 -5.58 26.99 11.23
C GLN A 176 -4.76 27.92 12.12
N VAL A 177 -5.04 29.22 12.02
CA VAL A 177 -4.58 30.23 12.96
C VAL A 177 -5.69 30.47 13.97
N PHE A 178 -5.39 30.30 15.27
CA PHE A 178 -6.37 30.43 16.34
C PHE A 178 -6.36 31.80 17.01
N GLN A 179 -5.22 32.51 16.99
CA GLN A 179 -5.03 33.77 17.68
C GLN A 179 -4.23 34.76 16.85
N THR A 180 -4.36 36.04 17.17
CA THR A 180 -3.58 37.12 16.55
C THR A 180 -2.14 37.13 17.05
N GLY A 181 -1.25 37.79 16.29
CA GLY A 181 0.17 37.91 16.58
C GLY A 181 1.02 36.85 15.87
N ILE A 182 2.23 36.64 16.39
CA ILE A 182 3.19 35.67 15.82
C ILE A 182 2.69 34.25 16.09
N ASN A 183 2.46 33.49 15.01
CA ASN A 183 2.13 32.08 15.08
C ASN A 183 3.10 31.28 14.21
N GLN A 184 3.49 30.12 14.73
CA GLN A 184 4.27 29.11 14.00
C GLN A 184 3.42 27.85 13.91
N LEU A 185 3.25 27.35 12.69
CA LEU A 185 2.39 26.21 12.39
C LEU A 185 3.21 25.15 11.68
N ASN A 186 3.20 23.92 12.20
CA ASN A 186 3.89 22.80 11.59
C ASN A 186 3.04 22.20 10.46
N PHE A 187 3.70 21.81 9.37
CA PHE A 187 3.07 21.02 8.33
C PHE A 187 2.90 19.58 8.81
N THR A 188 1.71 19.00 8.57
CA THR A 188 1.48 17.57 8.83
C THR A 188 2.44 16.68 8.03
N VAL A 189 2.72 17.08 6.80
CA VAL A 189 3.67 16.42 5.91
C VAL A 189 4.74 17.43 5.54
N SER A 190 5.99 17.14 5.90
CA SER A 190 7.14 17.95 5.49
C SER A 190 7.38 17.81 4.00
N VAL A 191 7.84 18.87 3.35
CA VAL A 191 8.03 18.93 1.89
C VAL A 191 9.50 19.17 1.56
N VAL A 192 10.01 18.40 0.60
CA VAL A 192 11.35 18.60 0.05
C VAL A 192 11.32 19.73 -0.96
N VAL A 193 12.26 20.66 -0.85
CA VAL A 193 12.39 21.83 -1.71
C VAL A 193 13.78 21.92 -2.33
N GLU A 194 13.87 22.58 -3.47
CA GLU A 194 15.11 22.89 -4.18
C GLU A 194 15.42 24.38 -4.12
N ALA A 195 16.70 24.72 -4.33
CA ALA A 195 17.12 26.11 -4.43
C ALA A 195 16.37 26.80 -5.59
N GLY A 196 15.79 27.96 -5.33
CA GLY A 196 14.98 28.71 -6.29
C GLY A 196 13.48 28.38 -6.26
N ASP A 197 13.04 27.33 -5.55
CA ASP A 197 11.61 27.12 -5.30
C ASP A 197 11.03 28.37 -4.59
N VAL A 198 9.77 28.70 -4.91
CA VAL A 198 9.05 29.88 -4.44
C VAL A 198 7.88 29.44 -3.56
N ILE A 199 7.54 30.24 -2.54
CA ILE A 199 6.41 29.95 -1.66
C ILE A 199 5.19 30.77 -2.06
N ALA A 200 4.03 30.13 -2.05
CA ALA A 200 2.75 30.80 -2.17
C ALA A 200 1.82 30.47 -1.02
N TYR A 201 0.96 31.43 -0.69
CA TYR A 201 0.02 31.37 0.43
C TYR A 201 -1.38 31.62 -0.11
N HIS A 202 -2.27 30.65 0.06
CA HIS A 202 -3.66 30.75 -0.40
C HIS A 202 -4.60 31.02 0.77
N PHE A 203 -5.26 32.17 0.72
CA PHE A 203 -6.25 32.60 1.70
C PHE A 203 -7.65 32.60 1.07
N ALA A 204 -8.49 31.64 1.44
CA ALA A 204 -9.82 31.46 0.84
C ALA A 204 -10.87 32.48 1.33
N GLU A 205 -10.70 33.04 2.53
CA GLU A 205 -11.68 33.93 3.19
C GLU A 205 -11.17 35.36 3.37
N GLY A 206 -10.02 35.69 2.77
CA GLY A 206 -9.32 36.95 2.98
C GLY A 206 -7.97 36.77 3.66
N VAL A 207 -7.03 37.63 3.32
CA VAL A 207 -5.68 37.55 3.86
C VAL A 207 -5.70 37.86 5.36
N MET A 208 -4.94 37.07 6.12
CA MET A 208 -4.84 37.22 7.58
C MET A 208 -3.54 37.88 8.02
N ALA A 209 -2.50 37.83 7.19
CA ALA A 209 -1.23 38.49 7.44
C ALA A 209 -1.24 39.91 6.84
N SER A 210 -0.78 40.89 7.61
CA SER A 210 -0.64 42.25 7.10
C SER A 210 0.61 42.41 6.24
N PHE A 211 0.61 43.46 5.41
CA PHE A 211 1.71 43.81 4.52
C PHE A 211 2.00 45.31 4.53
N ASP A 212 3.19 45.67 4.05
CA ASP A 212 3.53 47.02 3.63
C ASP A 212 3.95 47.01 2.16
N GLU A 213 3.94 48.19 1.54
CA GLU A 213 4.31 48.37 0.13
C GLU A 213 5.74 48.90 -0.03
N GLY A 214 6.33 48.68 -1.19
CA GLY A 214 7.64 49.22 -1.58
C GLY A 214 8.85 48.39 -1.17
N THR A 215 8.71 47.37 -0.34
CA THR A 215 9.84 46.63 0.26
C THR A 215 9.94 45.16 -0.15
N GLY A 216 8.91 44.58 -0.78
CA GLY A 216 8.90 43.18 -1.20
C GLY A 216 8.63 42.96 -2.69
N ASP A 217 8.38 41.72 -3.07
CA ASP A 217 7.91 41.31 -4.40
C ASP A 217 6.88 40.17 -4.24
N THR A 218 6.01 40.31 -3.23
CA THR A 218 4.84 39.44 -3.15
C THR A 218 3.80 39.91 -4.15
N ARG A 219 3.51 39.05 -5.12
CA ARG A 219 2.48 39.27 -6.13
C ARG A 219 1.25 38.43 -5.81
N PHE A 220 0.12 38.73 -6.44
CA PHE A 220 -1.14 38.08 -6.06
C PHE A 220 -2.10 37.87 -7.23
N GLN A 221 -3.02 36.94 -7.04
CA GLN A 221 -4.20 36.75 -7.89
C GLN A 221 -5.39 36.24 -7.06
N THR A 222 -6.60 36.39 -7.58
CA THR A 222 -7.83 35.93 -6.91
C THR A 222 -8.12 34.45 -7.16
N GLU A 223 -7.60 33.89 -8.25
CA GLU A 223 -7.84 32.49 -8.61
C GLU A 223 -6.93 31.55 -7.81
N ALA A 224 -7.52 30.54 -7.20
CA ALA A 224 -6.79 29.47 -6.56
C ALA A 224 -6.11 28.58 -7.62
N VAL A 225 -4.88 28.16 -7.34
CA VAL A 225 -4.08 27.31 -8.24
C VAL A 225 -3.92 25.93 -7.61
N LYS A 226 -4.09 24.88 -8.41
CA LYS A 226 -4.02 23.49 -7.97
C LYS A 226 -2.63 22.90 -8.17
N LEU A 227 -2.40 21.77 -7.52
CA LEU A 227 -1.20 20.96 -7.73
C LEU A 227 -1.01 20.61 -9.22
N GLY A 228 0.18 20.85 -9.75
CA GLY A 228 0.56 20.62 -11.14
C GLY A 228 0.17 21.73 -12.12
N GLU A 229 -0.59 22.75 -11.69
CA GLU A 229 -0.90 23.89 -12.55
C GLU A 229 0.30 24.85 -12.67
N LEU A 230 0.33 25.53 -13.81
CA LEU A 230 1.34 26.50 -14.18
C LEU A 230 0.86 27.91 -13.87
N LEU A 231 1.77 28.73 -13.38
CA LEU A 231 1.53 30.12 -13.07
C LEU A 231 2.61 31.00 -13.68
N LYS A 232 2.21 32.03 -14.41
CA LYS A 232 3.15 33.00 -14.99
C LYS A 232 3.37 34.14 -14.00
N PRO A 233 4.60 34.40 -13.52
CA PRO A 233 4.86 35.55 -12.65
C PRO A 233 4.39 36.89 -13.24
N ALA A 234 4.42 37.00 -14.58
CA ALA A 234 3.95 38.18 -15.32
C ALA A 234 2.42 38.34 -15.36
N SER A 235 1.63 37.28 -15.13
CA SER A 235 0.17 37.39 -15.04
C SER A 235 -0.32 37.77 -13.65
N LEU A 236 0.56 37.73 -12.65
CA LEU A 236 0.23 38.12 -11.28
C LEU A 236 0.09 39.64 -11.16
N SER A 237 -0.87 40.06 -10.34
CA SER A 237 -1.06 41.45 -9.97
C SER A 237 -0.06 41.88 -8.88
N GLY A 238 0.16 43.19 -8.75
CA GLY A 238 0.90 43.76 -7.61
C GLY A 238 2.39 43.98 -7.82
N GLU A 239 2.96 43.65 -8.98
CA GLU A 239 4.39 43.88 -9.30
C GLU A 239 4.87 45.30 -8.96
N LYS A 240 4.08 46.32 -9.30
CA LYS A 240 4.43 47.73 -9.01
C LYS A 240 4.27 48.12 -7.54
N ARG A 241 3.47 47.39 -6.76
CA ARG A 241 3.17 47.69 -5.36
C ARG A 241 4.26 47.18 -4.42
N LYS A 242 5.01 46.15 -4.83
CA LYS A 242 6.13 45.60 -4.06
C LYS A 242 5.74 45.25 -2.61
N ARG A 243 4.68 44.46 -2.47
CA ARG A 243 4.12 44.09 -1.16
C ARG A 243 5.08 43.17 -0.42
N ALA A 244 5.28 43.41 0.86
CA ALA A 244 6.01 42.54 1.78
C ALA A 244 5.05 42.10 2.88
N TYR A 245 4.69 40.82 2.89
CA TYR A 245 3.85 40.24 3.93
C TYR A 245 4.70 39.71 5.09
N SER A 246 4.12 39.71 6.29
CA SER A 246 4.73 39.09 7.48
C SER A 246 4.48 37.58 7.50
N LEU A 247 4.99 36.89 6.49
CA LEU A 247 4.86 35.44 6.28
C LEU A 247 6.20 34.85 5.84
N GLY A 248 6.45 33.61 6.22
CA GLY A 248 7.61 32.85 5.77
C GLY A 248 7.51 31.38 6.17
N VAL A 249 8.44 30.57 5.68
CA VAL A 249 8.51 29.13 5.97
C VAL A 249 9.75 28.81 6.80
N TYR A 250 9.66 27.74 7.57
CA TYR A 250 10.78 27.18 8.33
C TYR A 250 11.14 25.82 7.78
N GLY A 251 12.44 25.52 7.76
CA GLY A 251 12.94 24.22 7.34
C GLY A 251 14.38 23.98 7.74
N LEU A 252 14.87 22.80 7.36
CA LEU A 252 16.28 22.45 7.38
C LEU A 252 16.80 22.58 5.95
N LEU A 253 17.60 23.61 5.67
CA LEU A 253 18.16 23.87 4.36
C LEU A 253 19.66 23.53 4.36
N ASN A 254 20.14 22.87 3.30
CA ASN A 254 21.51 22.34 3.17
C ASN A 254 22.18 22.81 1.89
#